data_AF-A0A5C5T5W7-F1
#
_entry.id   AF-A0A5C5T5W7-F1
#
_cell.length_a   1.000
_cell.length_b   1.000
_cell.length_c   1.000
_cell.angle_alpha   90.00
_cell.angle_beta   90.00
_cell.angle_gamma   90.00
#
_symmetry.space_group_name_H-M   'P 1'
#
loop_
_entity.id
_entity.type
_entity.pdbx_description
1 polymer ?
#
loop_
_entity_poly.entity_id
_entity_poly.type
_entity_poly.pdbx_seq_one_letter_code
_entity_poly.pdbx_strand_id
1 'polypeptide(L)'
;MRKPILAIIAVLGLAACTDDDPSRGGFFGGVSGLSSGKYERQTQARRDTLGAEQQRNQQLQSDAARANAQRQQVASERAALQRQNAALGSEITRLRGKLSTAEASRGQNVAELRRLSGDLDALQASGNQINNDPTLADAEKRRRMEELNHRKQLLERAIDQATGTRS
;
A
#
# COMPACT_ATOMS: atom_id res chain seq x y z
N MET A 1 63.01 21.46 70.54
CA MET A 1 62.50 22.35 69.47
C MET A 1 61.50 21.58 68.63
N ARG A 2 60.32 22.16 68.39
CA ARG A 2 59.08 21.52 67.92
C ARG A 2 59.12 21.18 66.42
N LYS A 3 58.66 19.99 66.02
CA LYS A 3 58.29 19.65 64.63
C LYS A 3 56.78 19.40 64.57
N PRO A 4 56.00 20.12 63.76
CA PRO A 4 54.64 19.72 63.42
C PRO A 4 54.69 18.89 62.13
N ILE A 5 54.56 17.57 62.27
CA ILE A 5 54.11 16.68 61.19
C ILE A 5 52.63 16.44 61.50
N LEU A 6 51.73 17.21 60.88
CA LEU A 6 50.32 16.85 60.84
C LEU A 6 49.65 17.49 59.64
N ALA A 7 48.83 16.68 58.97
CA ALA A 7 47.71 17.06 58.10
C ALA A 7 48.03 17.60 56.68
N ILE A 8 48.48 16.72 55.78
CA ILE A 8 48.38 16.95 54.31
C ILE A 8 47.64 15.82 53.57
N ILE A 9 47.09 14.81 54.26
CA ILE A 9 46.52 13.62 53.58
C ILE A 9 45.13 13.32 54.14
N ALA A 10 44.09 14.08 53.75
CA ALA A 10 42.70 13.68 54.04
C ALA A 10 41.59 14.41 53.24
N VAL A 11 41.85 15.12 52.13
CA VAL A 11 40.78 15.95 51.48
C VAL A 11 40.57 15.70 49.98
N LEU A 12 41.32 14.84 49.31
CA LEU A 12 41.26 14.72 47.82
C LEU A 12 40.43 13.53 47.26
N GLY A 13 39.52 12.94 48.04
CA GLY A 13 38.87 11.67 47.68
C GLY A 13 37.38 11.69 47.28
N LEU A 14 36.74 12.86 47.12
CA LEU A 14 35.27 12.93 46.89
C LEU A 14 34.86 13.54 45.55
N ALA A 15 35.75 13.57 44.56
CA ALA A 15 35.38 13.96 43.19
C ALA A 15 35.33 12.71 42.31
N ALA A 16 34.11 12.29 41.93
CA ALA A 16 33.76 11.76 40.60
C ALA A 16 32.60 10.76 40.63
N CYS A 17 31.41 11.25 40.98
CA CYS A 17 30.14 10.80 40.38
C CYS A 17 29.29 12.05 40.16
N THR A 18 29.79 12.99 39.36
CA THR A 18 29.03 14.17 38.97
C THR A 18 28.15 13.80 37.79
N ASP A 19 26.88 13.53 38.08
CA ASP A 19 25.81 13.58 37.10
C ASP A 19 25.86 14.99 36.47
N ASP A 20 26.19 15.08 35.18
CA ASP A 20 26.54 16.33 34.47
C ASP A 20 25.29 17.19 34.13
N ASP A 21 24.22 16.99 34.91
CA ASP A 21 22.98 17.75 34.84
C ASP A 21 23.10 19.01 35.72
N PRO A 22 23.21 20.22 35.12
CA PRO A 22 23.37 21.46 35.88
C PRO A 22 22.14 21.79 36.76
N SER A 23 20.98 21.16 36.51
CA SER A 23 19.81 21.28 37.39
C SER A 23 19.89 20.43 38.66
N ARG A 24 20.83 19.46 38.72
CA ARG A 24 21.06 18.58 39.89
C ARG A 24 22.24 18.98 40.76
N GLY A 25 23.08 19.92 40.31
CA GLY A 25 24.31 20.36 40.99
C GLY A 25 24.15 21.37 42.14
N GLY A 26 22.94 21.67 42.61
CA GLY A 26 22.68 22.68 43.65
C GLY A 26 23.04 24.11 43.22
N PHE A 27 23.03 25.07 44.16
CA PHE A 27 23.23 26.50 43.89
C PHE A 27 24.52 26.79 43.08
N PHE A 28 25.67 26.23 43.49
CA PHE A 28 26.96 26.47 42.83
C PHE A 28 27.07 25.79 41.44
N GLY A 29 26.39 24.67 41.22
CA GLY A 29 26.23 24.05 39.89
C GLY A 29 25.38 24.89 38.94
N GLY A 30 24.33 25.54 39.47
CA GLY A 30 23.50 26.48 38.72
C GLY A 30 24.25 27.76 38.32
N VAL A 31 25.03 28.37 39.23
CA VAL A 31 25.81 29.58 38.91
C VAL A 31 26.93 29.30 37.90
N SER A 32 27.62 28.16 38.03
CA SER A 32 28.64 27.74 37.04
C SER A 32 28.02 27.34 35.70
N GLY A 33 26.82 26.76 35.68
CA GLY A 33 26.03 26.50 34.47
C GLY A 33 25.64 27.77 33.72
N LEU A 34 25.27 28.83 34.46
CA LEU A 34 25.00 30.18 33.92
C LEU A 34 26.27 30.84 33.37
N SER A 35 27.39 30.77 34.10
CA SER A 35 28.67 31.34 33.67
C SER A 35 29.29 30.63 32.47
N SER A 36 29.02 29.32 32.29
CA SER A 36 29.65 28.47 31.26
C SER A 36 28.82 28.30 29.98
N GLY A 37 27.62 28.89 29.92
CA GLY A 37 26.69 28.76 28.80
C GLY A 37 26.14 27.33 28.60
N LYS A 38 26.24 26.46 29.61
CA LYS A 38 25.71 25.07 29.53
C LYS A 38 24.18 25.06 29.36
N TYR A 39 23.46 25.99 30.01
CA TYR A 39 22.01 26.12 29.84
C TYR A 39 21.62 26.53 28.42
N GLU A 40 22.24 27.60 27.87
CA GLU A 40 22.02 28.01 26.48
C GLU A 40 22.24 26.86 25.49
N ARG A 41 23.32 26.08 25.65
CA ARG A 41 23.58 24.90 24.79
C ARG A 41 22.49 23.84 24.91
N GLN A 42 22.04 23.53 26.13
CA GLN A 42 20.99 22.54 26.34
C GLN A 42 19.64 23.02 25.79
N THR A 43 19.29 24.29 25.98
CA THR A 43 18.08 24.89 25.42
C THR A 43 18.13 24.92 23.90
N GLN A 44 19.27 25.26 23.31
CA GLN A 44 19.45 25.22 21.86
C GLN A 44 19.31 23.79 21.33
N ALA A 45 19.97 22.82 21.94
CA ALA A 45 19.85 21.41 21.55
C ALA A 45 18.38 20.92 21.63
N ARG A 46 17.64 21.30 22.68
CA ARG A 46 16.21 20.96 22.79
C ARG A 46 15.36 21.63 21.71
N ARG A 47 15.66 22.89 21.35
CA ARG A 47 14.98 23.61 20.26
C ARG A 47 15.26 22.97 18.91
N ASP A 48 16.51 22.58 18.66
CA ASP A 48 16.92 21.92 17.42
C ASP A 48 16.25 20.55 17.30
N THR A 49 16.23 19.75 18.38
CA THR A 49 15.49 18.48 18.42
C THR A 49 13.99 18.68 18.20
N LEU A 50 13.37 19.67 18.85
CA LEU A 50 11.95 19.97 18.66
C LEU A 50 11.66 20.35 17.19
N GLY A 51 12.51 21.18 16.58
CA GLY A 51 12.38 21.55 15.18
C GLY A 51 12.50 20.34 14.24
N ALA A 52 13.48 19.47 14.49
CA ALA A 52 13.66 18.24 13.72
C ALA A 52 12.47 17.28 13.86
N GLU A 53 11.95 17.09 15.07
CA GLU A 53 10.78 16.24 15.32
C GLU A 53 9.49 16.83 14.71
N GLN A 54 9.31 18.15 14.74
CA GLN A 54 8.20 18.80 14.06
C GLN A 54 8.27 18.60 12.55
N GLN A 55 9.45 18.75 11.95
CA GLN A 55 9.65 18.50 10.52
C GLN A 55 9.39 17.03 10.16
N ARG A 56 9.90 16.09 10.98
CA ARG A 56 9.64 14.65 10.81
C ARG A 56 8.14 14.33 10.92
N ASN A 57 7.43 14.92 11.88
CA ASN A 57 5.99 14.72 12.04
C ASN A 57 5.21 15.25 10.83
N GLN A 58 5.57 16.42 10.30
CA GLN A 58 4.96 16.95 9.07
C GLN A 58 5.22 16.02 7.86
N GLN A 59 6.43 15.47 7.75
CA GLN A 59 6.75 14.51 6.69
C GLN A 59 5.93 13.23 6.82
N LEU A 60 5.83 12.67 8.02
CA LEU A 60 5.02 11.47 8.30
C LEU A 60 3.53 11.71 8.02
N GLN A 61 3.00 12.89 8.36
CA GLN A 61 1.62 13.26 8.02
C GLN A 61 1.40 13.33 6.51
N SER A 62 2.35 13.90 5.77
CA SER A 62 2.32 13.93 4.30
C SER A 62 2.39 12.52 3.70
N ASP A 63 3.24 11.66 4.23
CA ASP A 63 3.37 10.26 3.79
C ASP A 63 2.08 9.48 4.08
N ALA A 64 1.49 9.65 5.26
CA ALA A 64 0.22 9.04 5.62
C ALA A 64 -0.93 9.50 4.72
N ALA A 65 -1.00 10.79 4.40
CA ALA A 65 -1.98 11.34 3.47
C ALA A 65 -1.83 10.74 2.06
N ARG A 66 -0.59 10.64 1.55
CA ARG A 66 -0.30 10.01 0.26
C ARG A 66 -0.66 8.53 0.24
N ALA A 67 -0.29 7.78 1.28
CA ALA A 67 -0.63 6.37 1.40
C ALA A 67 -2.15 6.16 1.45
N ASN A 68 -2.88 7.00 2.18
CA ASN A 68 -4.34 6.93 2.21
C ASN A 68 -4.98 7.23 0.85
N ALA A 69 -4.49 8.24 0.13
CA ALA A 69 -4.95 8.54 -1.23
C ALA A 69 -4.70 7.37 -2.18
N GLN A 70 -3.51 6.77 -2.14
CA GLN A 70 -3.18 5.58 -2.93
C GLN A 70 -4.09 4.39 -2.60
N ARG A 71 -4.36 4.15 -1.32
CA ARG A 71 -5.29 3.08 -0.88
C ARG A 71 -6.69 3.31 -1.41
N GLN A 72 -7.20 4.54 -1.37
CA GLN A 72 -8.53 4.88 -1.89
C GLN A 72 -8.59 4.68 -3.41
N GLN A 73 -7.55 5.11 -4.13
CA GLN A 73 -7.44 4.90 -5.58
C GLN A 73 -7.48 3.41 -5.91
N VAL A 74 -6.62 2.59 -5.28
CA VAL A 74 -6.58 1.14 -5.50
C VAL A 74 -7.92 0.49 -5.17
N ALA A 75 -8.57 0.89 -4.07
CA ALA A 75 -9.90 0.37 -3.71
C ALA A 75 -10.95 0.69 -4.79
N SER A 76 -10.94 1.91 -5.33
CA SER A 76 -11.85 2.33 -6.40
C SER A 76 -11.62 1.54 -7.70
N GLU A 77 -10.36 1.28 -8.04
CA GLU A 77 -9.96 0.53 -9.22
C GLU A 77 -10.35 -0.96 -9.10
N ARG A 78 -10.17 -1.55 -7.91
CA ARG A 78 -10.64 -2.91 -7.64
C ARG A 78 -12.16 -3.03 -7.77
N ALA A 79 -12.91 -2.05 -7.25
CA ALA A 79 -14.37 -2.03 -7.40
C ALA A 79 -14.80 -1.90 -8.87
N ALA A 80 -14.06 -1.11 -9.67
CA ALA A 80 -14.32 -1.01 -11.10
C ALA A 80 -14.06 -2.33 -11.83
N LEU A 81 -12.96 -3.02 -11.54
CA LEU A 81 -12.63 -4.33 -12.12
C LEU A 81 -13.66 -5.40 -11.75
N GLN A 82 -14.12 -5.41 -10.50
CA GLN A 82 -15.18 -6.31 -10.06
C GLN A 82 -16.48 -6.11 -10.85
N ARG A 83 -16.89 -4.85 -11.07
CA ARG A 83 -18.06 -4.53 -11.91
C ARG A 83 -17.87 -4.98 -13.36
N GLN A 84 -16.70 -4.78 -13.93
CA GLN A 84 -16.39 -5.24 -15.30
C GLN A 84 -16.48 -6.76 -15.41
N ASN A 85 -15.98 -7.50 -14.42
CA ASN A 85 -16.04 -8.95 -14.39
C ASN A 85 -17.49 -9.46 -14.27
N ALA A 86 -18.29 -8.85 -13.39
CA ALA A 86 -19.71 -9.17 -13.29
C ALA A 86 -20.45 -8.94 -14.63
N ALA A 87 -20.18 -7.82 -15.31
CA ALA A 87 -20.73 -7.53 -16.62
C ALA A 87 -20.31 -8.56 -17.68
N LEU A 88 -19.03 -8.98 -17.68
CA LEU A 88 -18.52 -10.04 -18.55
C LEU A 88 -19.26 -11.38 -18.30
N GLY A 89 -19.51 -11.74 -17.05
CA GLY A 89 -20.27 -12.94 -16.69
C GLY A 89 -21.72 -12.93 -17.18
N SER A 90 -22.41 -11.79 -17.03
CA SER A 90 -23.76 -11.60 -17.58
C SER A 90 -23.77 -11.74 -19.11
N GLU A 91 -22.77 -11.17 -19.77
CA GLU A 91 -22.63 -11.24 -21.21
C GLU A 91 -22.38 -12.66 -21.72
N ILE A 92 -21.48 -13.40 -21.07
CA ILE A 92 -21.21 -14.81 -21.40
C ILE A 92 -22.52 -15.62 -21.31
N THR A 93 -23.32 -15.39 -20.27
CA THR A 93 -24.62 -16.04 -20.11
C THR A 93 -25.57 -15.72 -21.27
N ARG A 94 -25.63 -14.45 -21.68
CA ARG A 94 -26.42 -14.01 -22.84
C ARG A 94 -25.95 -14.69 -24.13
N LEU A 95 -24.63 -14.73 -24.38
CA LEU A 95 -24.05 -15.35 -25.56
C LEU A 95 -24.30 -16.86 -25.61
N ARG A 96 -24.21 -17.56 -24.46
CA ARG A 96 -24.60 -18.97 -24.37
C ARG A 96 -26.08 -19.18 -24.73
N GLY A 97 -26.96 -18.29 -24.27
CA GLY A 97 -28.39 -18.33 -24.62
C GLY A 97 -28.61 -18.23 -26.13
N LYS A 98 -27.99 -17.24 -26.79
CA LYS A 98 -28.04 -17.10 -28.25
C LYS A 98 -27.56 -18.36 -28.97
N LEU A 99 -26.46 -18.93 -28.51
CA LEU A 99 -25.81 -20.09 -29.11
C LEU A 99 -26.71 -21.33 -28.99
N SER A 100 -27.29 -21.58 -27.82
CA SER A 100 -28.24 -22.68 -27.61
C SER A 100 -29.50 -22.56 -28.48
N THR A 101 -30.06 -21.36 -28.64
CA THR A 101 -31.19 -21.13 -29.56
C THR A 101 -30.81 -21.41 -31.01
N ALA A 102 -29.59 -21.05 -31.42
CA ALA A 102 -29.11 -21.30 -32.77
C ALA A 102 -28.83 -22.78 -33.04
N GLU A 103 -28.29 -23.52 -32.07
CA GLU A 103 -28.12 -24.97 -32.13
C GLU A 103 -29.46 -25.68 -32.37
N ALA A 104 -30.49 -25.30 -31.61
CA ALA A 104 -31.85 -25.85 -31.73
C ALA A 104 -32.53 -25.49 -33.07
N SER A 105 -32.21 -24.33 -33.64
CA SER A 105 -32.91 -23.81 -34.82
C SER A 105 -32.27 -24.19 -36.16
N ARG A 106 -30.94 -24.40 -36.23
CA ARG A 106 -30.23 -24.45 -37.52
C ARG A 106 -29.55 -25.76 -37.89
N GLY A 107 -29.26 -26.69 -36.98
CA GLY A 107 -28.75 -28.05 -37.28
C GLY A 107 -27.45 -28.21 -38.11
N GLN A 108 -27.03 -27.21 -38.91
CA GLN A 108 -25.99 -27.31 -39.93
C GLN A 108 -24.62 -26.83 -39.45
N ASN A 109 -24.52 -26.16 -38.30
CA ASN A 109 -23.26 -25.66 -37.73
C ASN A 109 -23.04 -26.12 -36.27
N VAL A 110 -23.56 -27.29 -35.88
CA VAL A 110 -23.49 -27.79 -34.49
C VAL A 110 -22.04 -27.92 -34.00
N ALA A 111 -21.10 -28.29 -34.86
CA ALA A 111 -19.68 -28.38 -34.48
C ALA A 111 -19.06 -27.02 -34.14
N GLU A 112 -19.34 -25.98 -34.94
CA GLU A 112 -18.81 -24.63 -34.71
C GLU A 112 -19.49 -23.96 -33.50
N LEU A 113 -20.79 -24.17 -33.32
CA LEU A 113 -21.52 -23.71 -32.14
C LEU A 113 -20.96 -24.37 -30.87
N ARG A 114 -20.73 -25.69 -30.88
CA ARG A 114 -20.12 -26.40 -29.76
C ARG A 114 -18.71 -25.90 -29.44
N ARG A 115 -17.92 -25.55 -30.46
CA ARG A 115 -16.59 -24.92 -30.30
C ARG A 115 -16.70 -23.57 -29.62
N LEU A 116 -17.58 -22.69 -30.10
CA LEU A 116 -17.83 -21.37 -29.51
C LEU A 116 -18.36 -21.46 -28.07
N SER A 117 -19.17 -22.48 -27.75
CA SER A 117 -19.59 -22.74 -26.37
C SER A 117 -18.41 -23.09 -25.47
N GLY A 118 -17.50 -23.95 -25.93
CA GLY A 118 -16.28 -24.28 -25.20
C GLY A 118 -15.37 -23.06 -24.97
N ASP A 119 -15.28 -22.17 -25.97
CA ASP A 119 -14.53 -20.92 -25.84
C ASP A 119 -15.15 -19.97 -24.79
N LEU A 120 -16.49 -19.91 -24.70
CA LEU A 120 -17.20 -19.15 -23.66
C LEU A 120 -16.98 -19.75 -22.26
N ASP A 121 -16.93 -21.07 -22.13
CA ASP A 121 -16.61 -21.75 -20.87
C ASP A 121 -15.18 -21.45 -20.41
N ALA A 122 -14.23 -21.48 -21.33
CA ALA A 122 -12.84 -21.10 -21.07
C ALA A 122 -12.72 -19.61 -20.69
N LEU A 123 -13.48 -18.73 -21.35
CA LEU A 123 -13.52 -17.30 -21.03
C LEU A 123 -14.09 -17.07 -19.62
N GLN A 124 -15.15 -17.78 -19.24
CA GLN A 124 -15.73 -17.70 -17.90
C GLN A 124 -14.77 -18.22 -16.83
N ALA A 125 -14.12 -19.37 -17.08
CA ALA A 125 -13.14 -19.93 -16.16
C ALA A 125 -11.97 -18.94 -15.93
N SER A 126 -11.50 -18.31 -17.00
CA SER A 126 -10.44 -17.30 -16.94
C SER A 126 -10.89 -16.06 -16.15
N GLY A 127 -12.11 -15.57 -16.38
CA GLY A 127 -12.69 -14.45 -15.62
C GLY A 127 -12.81 -14.74 -14.12
N ASN A 128 -13.26 -15.96 -13.78
CA ASN A 128 -13.35 -16.43 -12.40
C ASN A 128 -11.97 -16.54 -11.75
N GLN A 129 -10.97 -17.04 -12.47
CA GLN A 129 -9.61 -17.16 -11.96
C GLN A 129 -9.00 -15.80 -11.63
N ILE A 130 -9.15 -14.80 -12.49
CA ILE A 130 -8.65 -13.44 -12.24
C ILE A 130 -9.32 -12.80 -11.02
N ASN A 131 -10.61 -13.06 -10.81
CA ASN A 131 -11.35 -12.52 -9.67
C ASN A 131 -10.92 -13.17 -8.35
N ASN A 132 -10.73 -14.49 -8.37
CA ASN A 132 -10.49 -15.29 -7.17
C ASN A 132 -9.02 -15.40 -6.78
N ASP A 133 -8.09 -15.00 -7.64
CA ASP A 133 -6.65 -15.03 -7.33
C ASP A 133 -6.24 -13.76 -6.56
N PRO A 134 -5.91 -13.87 -5.25
CA PRO A 134 -5.49 -12.73 -4.44
C PRO A 134 -4.02 -12.35 -4.66
N THR A 135 -3.22 -13.19 -5.31
CA THR A 135 -1.77 -13.02 -5.50
C THR A 135 -1.44 -12.13 -6.69
N LEU A 136 -2.38 -11.98 -7.62
CA LEU A 136 -2.23 -11.11 -8.79
C LEU A 136 -2.23 -9.63 -8.38
N ALA A 137 -1.18 -8.92 -8.80
CA ALA A 137 -1.11 -7.48 -8.71
C ALA A 137 -2.25 -6.81 -9.49
N ASP A 138 -2.79 -5.69 -9.00
CA ASP A 138 -3.94 -5.01 -9.61
C ASP A 138 -3.66 -4.53 -11.06
N ALA A 139 -2.41 -4.18 -11.37
CA ALA A 139 -2.01 -3.83 -12.73
C ALA A 139 -2.07 -5.02 -13.69
N GLU A 140 -1.70 -6.21 -13.22
CA GLU A 140 -1.80 -7.44 -13.99
C GLU A 140 -3.26 -7.87 -14.16
N LYS A 141 -4.09 -7.73 -13.11
CA LYS A 141 -5.53 -7.96 -13.21
C LYS A 141 -6.18 -7.10 -14.29
N ARG A 142 -5.80 -5.82 -14.41
CA ARG A 142 -6.27 -4.94 -15.49
C ARG A 142 -5.93 -5.46 -16.87
N ARG A 143 -4.67 -5.77 -17.12
CA ARG A 143 -4.21 -6.28 -18.42
C ARG A 143 -4.96 -7.54 -18.83
N ARG A 144 -5.13 -8.48 -17.89
CA ARG A 144 -5.89 -9.70 -18.14
C ARG A 144 -7.37 -9.42 -18.40
N MET A 145 -7.99 -8.48 -17.67
CA MET A 145 -9.38 -8.08 -17.94
C MET A 145 -9.55 -7.44 -19.32
N GLU A 146 -8.60 -6.63 -19.77
CA GLU A 146 -8.59 -6.06 -21.13
C GLU A 146 -8.48 -7.16 -22.20
N GLU A 147 -7.61 -8.15 -21.99
CA GLU A 147 -7.49 -9.30 -22.88
C GLU A 147 -8.79 -10.11 -22.94
N LEU A 148 -9.43 -10.37 -21.80
CA LEU A 148 -10.72 -11.07 -21.76
C LEU A 148 -11.81 -10.29 -22.48
N ASN A 149 -11.87 -8.97 -22.30
CA ASN A 149 -12.81 -8.12 -23.02
C ASN A 149 -12.58 -8.17 -24.53
N HIS A 150 -11.32 -8.16 -24.97
CA HIS A 150 -10.99 -8.30 -26.38
C HIS A 150 -11.43 -9.66 -26.94
N ARG A 151 -11.12 -10.76 -26.24
CA ARG A 151 -11.58 -12.11 -26.62
C ARG A 151 -13.10 -12.21 -26.65
N LYS A 152 -13.79 -11.63 -25.67
CA LYS A 152 -15.26 -11.54 -25.62
C LYS A 152 -15.82 -10.90 -26.89
N GLN A 153 -15.25 -9.78 -27.34
CA GLN A 153 -15.69 -9.07 -28.55
C GLN A 153 -15.45 -9.87 -29.84
N LEU A 154 -14.39 -10.68 -29.89
CA LEU A 154 -14.14 -11.58 -31.01
C LEU A 154 -15.14 -12.73 -31.03
N LEU A 155 -15.40 -13.33 -29.87
CA LEU A 155 -16.39 -14.41 -29.70
C LEU A 155 -17.79 -13.95 -30.03
N GLU A 156 -18.19 -12.77 -29.56
CA GLU A 156 -19.49 -12.17 -29.88
C GLU A 156 -19.69 -12.02 -31.40
N ARG A 157 -18.68 -11.48 -32.11
CA ARG A 157 -18.72 -11.37 -33.56
C ARG A 157 -18.82 -12.73 -34.26
N ALA A 158 -18.07 -13.73 -33.78
CA ALA A 158 -18.12 -15.09 -34.34
C ALA A 158 -19.50 -15.74 -34.12
N ILE A 159 -20.10 -15.54 -32.94
CA ILE A 159 -21.45 -16.01 -32.63
C ILE A 159 -22.48 -15.32 -33.54
N ASP A 160 -22.42 -14.00 -33.70
CA ASP A 160 -23.36 -13.29 -34.56
C ASP A 160 -23.23 -13.73 -36.05
N GLN A 161 -22.02 -14.03 -36.51
CA GLN A 161 -21.79 -14.63 -37.83
C GLN A 161 -22.39 -16.04 -37.95
N ALA A 162 -22.13 -16.91 -36.96
CA ALA A 162 -22.60 -18.29 -36.95
C ALA A 162 -24.12 -18.41 -36.81
N THR A 163 -24.74 -17.50 -36.06
CA THR A 163 -26.20 -17.42 -35.85
C THR A 163 -26.90 -16.65 -36.98
N GLY A 164 -26.15 -15.96 -37.84
CA GLY A 164 -26.68 -15.21 -38.97
C GLY A 164 -27.52 -14.00 -38.57
N THR A 165 -27.34 -13.45 -37.37
CA THR A 165 -27.95 -12.18 -36.94
C THR A 165 -27.23 -10.96 -37.52
N ARG A 166 -26.91 -10.99 -38.81
CA ARG A 166 -26.67 -9.76 -39.58
C ARG A 166 -28.02 -9.29 -40.12
N SER A 167 -28.59 -8.28 -39.47
CA SER A 167 -29.51 -7.33 -40.10
C SER A 167 -28.90 -5.95 -39.92
#